data_AF-A0A0G2B8C3-F1
#
_entry.id   AF-A0A0G2B8C3-F1
#
_cell.length_a   1.000
_cell.length_b   1.000
_cell.length_c   1.000
_cell.angle_alpha   90.00
_cell.angle_beta   90.00
_cell.angle_gamma   90.00
#
_symmetry.space_group_name_H-M   'P 1'
#
loop_
_entity.id
_entity.type
_entity.pdbx_description
1 polymer ?
#
loop_
_entity_poly.entity_id
_entity_poly.type
_entity_poly.pdbx_seq_one_letter_code
_entity_poly.pdbx_strand_id
1 'polypeptide(L)'
;SGVGYSHMPESWPWTILFFVMAAGLLVLWRRNSRPSVYIVCTVVAAFVLLNQHLVHGVLFLFASHYLFFLVFAAVLTLVSLWGDKSKWSIAASLAAAVFLLGIAYDNRSVFFQWRIDAEDFSEQHLASALPVFDILEWSVILADPLTSSFIASHTKHDVLFTNYIQHELRSHQEIAERYCLSQLPFVPDQRHPEGEPVLIYGAAYDTLFTDAEKTRLREQELALVDRTCATMDLDPRALLGEYRVQYFFWDEERQPEWKVPMLNVPVREVARGEGWSLWKIR
;
A
#
# COMPACT_ATOMS: atom_id res chain seq x y z
N SER A 1 1.80 3.39 10.29
CA SER A 1 1.91 2.25 11.22
C SER A 1 1.57 2.71 12.63
N GLY A 2 0.65 2.02 13.33
CA GLY A 2 0.27 2.39 14.70
C GLY A 2 1.31 1.90 15.71
N VAL A 3 1.78 2.79 16.56
CA VAL A 3 2.66 2.49 17.70
C VAL A 3 1.79 2.49 18.96
N GLY A 4 1.68 1.36 19.62
CA GLY A 4 1.00 1.22 20.92
C GLY A 4 2.00 0.96 22.04
N TYR A 5 1.70 1.36 23.27
CA TYR A 5 2.49 0.98 24.44
C TYR A 5 1.79 -0.17 25.15
N SER A 6 2.39 -1.36 25.10
CA SER A 6 1.85 -2.54 25.76
C SER A 6 2.93 -3.61 25.91
N HIS A 7 2.94 -4.27 27.07
CA HIS A 7 3.71 -5.49 27.31
C HIS A 7 2.86 -6.77 27.11
N MET A 8 1.64 -6.65 26.57
CA MET A 8 0.81 -7.83 26.26
C MET A 8 1.09 -8.34 24.84
N PRO A 9 1.12 -9.67 24.61
CA PRO A 9 1.18 -10.27 23.28
C PRO A 9 0.19 -9.65 22.30
N GLU A 10 0.65 -9.36 21.08
CA GLU A 10 -0.22 -8.90 19.99
C GLU A 10 -1.31 -9.95 19.68
N SER A 11 -0.96 -11.23 19.74
CA SER A 11 -1.89 -12.34 19.57
C SER A 11 -1.47 -13.53 20.44
N TRP A 12 -2.25 -13.80 21.49
CA TRP A 12 -2.06 -14.97 22.35
C TRP A 12 -2.07 -16.29 21.56
N PRO A 13 -3.03 -16.54 20.64
CA PRO A 13 -3.02 -17.74 19.82
C PRO A 13 -1.71 -17.92 19.07
N TRP A 14 -1.20 -16.88 18.40
CA TRP A 14 0.02 -16.98 17.61
C TRP A 14 1.26 -17.17 18.49
N THR A 15 1.34 -16.46 19.63
CA THR A 15 2.43 -16.62 20.60
C THR A 15 2.49 -18.06 21.11
N ILE A 16 1.35 -18.68 21.43
CA ILE A 16 1.30 -20.07 21.90
C ILE A 16 1.74 -21.03 20.80
N LEU A 17 1.25 -20.87 19.56
CA LEU A 17 1.63 -21.73 18.44
C LEU A 17 3.15 -21.66 18.16
N PHE A 18 3.72 -20.46 18.10
CA PHE A 18 5.17 -20.28 17.90
C PHE A 18 6.00 -20.76 19.07
N PHE A 19 5.51 -20.64 20.31
CA PHE A 19 6.16 -21.24 21.47
C PHE A 19 6.24 -22.77 21.34
N VAL A 20 5.13 -23.43 20.97
CA VAL A 20 5.10 -24.90 20.78
C VAL A 20 6.05 -25.33 19.66
N MET A 21 6.09 -24.61 18.54
CA MET A 21 7.04 -24.88 17.45
C MET A 21 8.50 -24.73 17.90
N ALA A 22 8.84 -23.61 18.54
CA ALA A 22 10.20 -23.33 19.00
C ALA A 22 10.66 -24.34 20.07
N ALA A 23 9.82 -24.62 21.07
CA ALA A 23 10.12 -25.59 22.11
C ALA A 23 10.27 -27.02 21.55
N GLY A 24 9.37 -27.43 20.65
CA GLY A 24 9.43 -28.74 20.00
C GLY A 24 10.72 -28.94 19.21
N LEU A 25 11.10 -27.95 18.40
CA LEU A 25 12.35 -28.00 17.62
C LEU A 25 13.60 -27.96 18.50
N LEU A 26 13.62 -27.15 19.56
CA LEU A 26 14.74 -27.11 20.51
C LEU A 26 14.93 -28.46 21.23
N VAL A 27 13.83 -29.11 21.65
CA VAL A 27 13.88 -30.43 22.28
C VAL A 27 14.39 -31.50 21.31
N LEU A 28 13.93 -31.47 20.05
CA LEU A 28 14.37 -32.41 19.03
C LEU A 28 15.85 -32.20 18.66
N TRP A 29 16.27 -30.95 18.47
CA TRP A 29 17.66 -30.59 18.20
C TRP A 29 18.59 -31.06 19.33
N ARG A 30 18.23 -30.79 20.59
CA ARG A 30 19.01 -31.23 21.76
C ARG A 30 19.10 -32.75 21.89
N ARG A 31 18.12 -33.49 21.34
CA ARG A 31 18.08 -34.96 21.35
C ARG A 31 18.83 -35.59 20.16
N ASN A 32 19.61 -34.81 19.41
CA ASN A 32 20.26 -35.22 18.15
C ASN A 32 19.27 -35.75 17.10
N SER A 33 18.01 -35.30 17.15
CA SER A 33 17.05 -35.55 16.08
C SER A 33 17.26 -34.55 14.93
N ARG A 34 16.59 -34.84 13.82
CA ARG A 34 16.74 -34.27 12.47
C ARG A 34 16.86 -32.75 12.26
N PRO A 35 16.26 -31.81 13.03
CA PRO A 35 16.25 -30.42 12.58
C PRO A 35 17.64 -29.78 12.61
N SER A 36 18.04 -29.21 11.47
CA SER A 36 19.26 -28.41 11.35
C SER A 36 19.21 -27.20 12.30
N VAL A 37 20.36 -26.82 12.84
CA VAL A 37 20.50 -25.65 13.73
C VAL A 37 19.91 -24.38 13.09
N TYR A 38 20.02 -24.22 11.77
CA TYR A 38 19.48 -23.06 11.07
C TYR A 38 17.94 -23.00 11.15
N ILE A 39 17.25 -24.13 11.01
CA ILE A 39 15.78 -24.19 11.09
C ILE A 39 15.33 -23.86 12.52
N VAL A 40 16.03 -24.41 13.52
CA VAL A 40 15.77 -24.11 14.93
C VAL A 40 15.95 -22.60 15.18
N CYS A 41 17.05 -22.02 14.73
CA CYS A 41 17.31 -20.57 14.84
C CYS A 41 16.23 -19.74 14.15
N THR A 42 15.78 -20.11 12.95
CA THR A 42 14.73 -19.39 12.23
C THR A 42 13.42 -19.37 13.02
N VAL A 43 12.98 -20.52 13.55
CA VAL A 43 11.71 -20.60 14.29
C VAL A 43 11.80 -19.93 15.66
N VAL A 44 12.94 -20.04 16.34
CA VAL A 44 13.18 -19.31 17.59
C VAL A 44 13.22 -17.80 17.34
N ALA A 45 13.88 -17.34 16.27
CA ALA A 45 13.88 -15.93 15.88
C ALA A 45 12.47 -15.43 15.56
N ALA A 46 11.65 -16.23 14.86
CA ALA A 46 10.25 -15.89 14.59
C ALA A 46 9.43 -15.75 15.89
N PHE A 47 9.62 -16.65 16.86
CA PHE A 47 9.00 -16.53 18.17
C PHE A 47 9.46 -15.28 18.93
N VAL A 48 10.77 -14.97 18.92
CA VAL A 48 11.30 -13.77 19.57
C VAL A 48 10.77 -12.50 18.90
N LEU A 49 10.74 -12.44 17.57
CA LEU A 49 10.20 -11.30 16.83
C LEU A 49 8.72 -11.07 17.11
N LEU A 50 7.92 -12.13 17.19
CA LEU A 50 6.50 -12.03 17.55
C LEU A 50 6.28 -11.48 18.97
N ASN A 51 7.28 -11.60 19.85
CA ASN A 51 7.20 -11.26 21.26
C ASN A 51 8.21 -10.17 21.68
N GLN A 52 8.79 -9.44 20.73
CA GLN A 52 9.81 -8.43 21.02
C GLN A 52 9.29 -7.31 21.92
N HIS A 53 8.00 -6.97 21.81
CA HIS A 53 7.33 -5.96 22.63
C HIS A 53 7.30 -6.33 24.12
N LEU A 54 7.44 -7.63 24.47
CA LEU A 54 7.62 -8.03 25.87
C LEU A 54 8.88 -7.40 26.48
N VAL A 55 9.92 -7.16 25.66
CA VAL A 55 11.21 -6.62 26.08
C VAL A 55 11.22 -5.10 26.05
N HIS A 56 10.76 -4.47 24.96
CA HIS A 56 10.84 -3.01 24.80
C HIS A 56 9.54 -2.25 25.13
N GLY A 57 8.42 -2.94 25.40
CA GLY A 57 7.15 -2.32 25.84
C GLY A 57 6.40 -1.54 24.76
N VAL A 58 6.85 -1.62 23.51
CA VAL A 58 6.26 -0.92 22.37
C VAL A 58 5.72 -1.95 21.39
N LEU A 59 4.44 -1.87 21.04
CA LEU A 59 3.79 -2.72 20.06
C LEU A 59 3.73 -1.94 18.74
N PHE A 60 4.58 -2.28 17.78
CA PHE A 60 4.49 -1.68 16.44
C PHE A 60 3.71 -2.58 15.47
N LEU A 61 2.48 -3.02 15.82
CA LEU A 61 1.57 -3.81 14.97
C LEU A 61 2.33 -4.73 13.97
N PHE A 62 3.22 -5.56 14.53
CA PHE A 62 4.46 -6.00 13.87
C PHE A 62 4.24 -7.31 13.11
N ALA A 63 3.23 -8.08 13.50
CA ALA A 63 2.97 -9.40 12.94
C ALA A 63 2.57 -9.37 11.45
N SER A 64 1.98 -8.26 10.98
CA SER A 64 1.63 -8.07 9.57
C SER A 64 2.85 -7.87 8.66
N HIS A 65 3.90 -7.18 9.13
CA HIS A 65 5.10 -6.88 8.35
C HIS A 65 6.04 -8.09 8.21
N TYR A 66 6.03 -8.98 9.22
CA TYR A 66 6.85 -10.20 9.23
C TYR A 66 6.05 -11.45 8.89
N LEU A 67 4.80 -11.31 8.43
CA LEU A 67 3.94 -12.44 8.10
C LEU A 67 4.63 -13.44 7.17
N PHE A 68 5.35 -12.97 6.14
CA PHE A 68 6.13 -13.81 5.25
C PHE A 68 7.18 -14.64 5.99
N PHE A 69 7.91 -14.04 6.94
CA PHE A 69 8.91 -14.73 7.74
C PHE A 69 8.27 -15.75 8.71
N LEU A 70 7.13 -15.40 9.32
CA LEU A 70 6.37 -16.30 10.18
C LEU A 70 5.83 -17.51 9.41
N VAL A 71 5.25 -17.29 8.23
CA VAL A 71 4.79 -18.35 7.31
C VAL A 71 5.96 -19.23 6.88
N PHE A 72 7.10 -18.64 6.50
CA PHE A 72 8.30 -19.37 6.12
C PHE A 72 8.80 -20.27 7.27
N ALA A 73 8.86 -19.76 8.50
CA ALA A 73 9.24 -20.54 9.69
C ALA A 73 8.30 -21.73 9.96
N ALA A 74 6.98 -21.54 9.79
CA ALA A 74 6.00 -22.61 9.94
C ALA A 74 6.14 -23.69 8.85
N VAL A 75 6.37 -23.29 7.58
CA VAL A 75 6.64 -24.22 6.48
C VAL A 75 7.92 -25.02 6.73
N LEU A 76 9.01 -24.36 7.15
CA LEU A 76 10.26 -25.06 7.50
C LEU A 76 10.07 -26.05 8.64
N THR A 77 9.23 -25.72 9.63
CA THR A 77 8.88 -26.64 10.71
C THR A 77 8.22 -27.91 10.15
N LEU A 78 7.19 -27.78 9.33
CA LEU A 78 6.50 -28.93 8.71
C LEU A 78 7.43 -29.78 7.84
N VAL A 79 8.25 -29.14 7.01
CA VAL A 79 9.18 -29.83 6.11
C VAL A 79 10.26 -30.56 6.90
N SER A 80 10.86 -29.92 7.90
CA SER A 80 11.94 -30.50 8.70
C SER A 80 11.51 -31.70 9.55
N LEU A 81 10.23 -31.69 9.95
CA LEU A 81 9.62 -32.70 10.81
C LEU A 81 8.83 -33.75 10.01
N TRP A 82 8.85 -33.67 8.68
CA TRP A 82 8.09 -34.56 7.82
C TRP A 82 8.44 -36.03 8.09
N GLY A 83 7.42 -36.82 8.42
CA GLY A 83 7.55 -38.25 8.72
C GLY A 83 8.19 -38.60 10.07
N ASP A 84 8.57 -37.63 10.91
CA ASP A 84 8.99 -37.90 12.29
C ASP A 84 7.76 -38.08 13.19
N LYS A 85 7.67 -39.26 13.83
CA LYS A 85 6.55 -39.68 14.68
C LYS A 85 6.76 -39.38 16.17
N SER A 86 7.83 -38.69 16.54
CA SER A 86 8.06 -38.23 17.90
C SER A 86 6.90 -37.35 18.38
N LYS A 87 6.45 -37.49 19.63
CA LYS A 87 5.39 -36.65 20.21
C LYS A 87 5.68 -35.15 20.11
N TRP A 88 6.96 -34.76 20.17
CA TRP A 88 7.41 -33.38 20.02
C TRP A 88 7.31 -32.90 18.57
N SER A 89 7.62 -33.79 17.61
CA SER A 89 7.46 -33.53 16.19
C SER A 89 5.99 -33.32 15.83
N ILE A 90 5.12 -34.20 16.33
CA ILE A 90 3.67 -34.11 16.12
C ILE A 90 3.12 -32.80 16.69
N ALA A 91 3.50 -32.43 17.92
CA ALA A 91 3.03 -31.19 18.53
C ALA A 91 3.49 -29.94 17.75
N ALA A 92 4.76 -29.86 17.37
CA ALA A 92 5.28 -28.74 16.57
C ALA A 92 4.66 -28.69 15.18
N SER A 93 4.48 -29.83 14.52
CA SER A 93 3.85 -29.92 13.20
C SER A 93 2.37 -29.51 13.24
N LEU A 94 1.64 -29.93 14.27
CA LEU A 94 0.24 -29.53 14.47
C LEU A 94 0.13 -28.01 14.70
N ALA A 95 1.02 -27.45 15.54
CA ALA A 95 1.05 -26.00 15.76
C ALA A 95 1.34 -25.23 14.46
N ALA A 96 2.30 -25.69 13.66
CA ALA A 96 2.61 -25.10 12.35
C ALA A 96 1.42 -25.20 11.37
N ALA A 97 0.76 -26.35 11.31
CA ALA A 97 -0.41 -26.56 10.45
C ALA A 97 -1.59 -25.66 10.86
N VAL A 98 -1.88 -25.57 12.15
CA VAL A 98 -2.94 -24.69 12.67
C VAL A 98 -2.64 -23.22 12.36
N PHE A 99 -1.39 -22.78 12.52
CA PHE A 99 -0.99 -21.43 12.15
C PHE A 99 -1.21 -21.16 10.65
N LEU A 100 -0.71 -22.04 9.78
CA LEU A 100 -0.86 -21.87 8.32
C LEU A 100 -2.32 -21.90 7.87
N LEU A 101 -3.15 -22.76 8.47
CA LEU A 101 -4.59 -22.80 8.21
C LEU A 101 -5.28 -21.52 8.68
N GLY A 102 -4.89 -20.97 9.84
CA GLY A 102 -5.38 -19.68 10.32
C GLY A 102 -5.06 -18.55 9.35
N ILE A 103 -3.81 -18.45 8.90
CA ILE A 103 -3.39 -17.45 7.92
C ILE A 103 -4.13 -17.62 6.58
N ALA A 104 -4.31 -18.86 6.10
CA ALA A 104 -5.06 -19.13 4.88
C ALA A 104 -6.54 -18.75 5.01
N TYR A 105 -7.14 -19.00 6.18
CA TYR A 105 -8.52 -18.61 6.47
C TYR A 105 -8.68 -17.10 6.56
N ASP A 106 -7.77 -16.40 7.25
CA ASP A 106 -7.82 -14.95 7.41
C ASP A 106 -7.62 -14.24 6.05
N ASN A 107 -6.73 -14.77 5.20
CA ASN A 107 -6.50 -14.27 3.85
C ASN A 107 -7.47 -14.81 2.80
N ARG A 108 -8.56 -15.49 3.18
CA ARG A 108 -9.53 -16.02 2.20
C ARG A 108 -10.16 -14.92 1.34
N SER A 109 -10.27 -13.71 1.88
CA SER A 109 -10.78 -12.53 1.17
C SER A 109 -9.84 -12.10 0.04
N VAL A 110 -8.54 -12.39 0.10
CA VAL A 110 -7.57 -12.11 -0.97
C VAL A 110 -7.95 -12.82 -2.28
N PHE A 111 -8.58 -14.00 -2.21
CA PHE A 111 -9.09 -14.68 -3.41
C PHE A 111 -10.26 -13.95 -4.07
N PHE A 112 -10.97 -13.11 -3.31
CA PHE A 112 -12.09 -12.31 -3.79
C PHE A 112 -11.78 -10.82 -3.88
N GLN A 113 -10.57 -10.37 -3.52
CA GLN A 113 -10.20 -8.95 -3.53
C GLN A 113 -10.25 -8.33 -4.93
N TRP A 114 -10.20 -9.17 -5.98
CA TRP A 114 -10.32 -8.75 -7.37
C TRP A 114 -11.75 -8.81 -7.91
N ARG A 115 -12.70 -9.24 -7.09
CA ARG A 115 -14.13 -9.23 -7.41
C ARG A 115 -14.75 -8.08 -6.64
N ILE A 116 -14.96 -6.99 -7.34
CA ILE A 116 -15.50 -5.76 -6.79
C ILE A 116 -16.97 -5.73 -7.16
N ASP A 117 -17.83 -6.03 -6.19
CA ASP A 117 -19.27 -5.88 -6.38
C ASP A 117 -19.63 -4.42 -6.07
N ALA A 118 -20.33 -3.74 -6.97
CA ALA A 118 -20.68 -2.32 -6.81
C ALA A 118 -21.48 -2.04 -5.51
N GLU A 119 -22.14 -3.07 -4.96
CA GLU A 119 -22.87 -3.04 -3.70
C GLU A 119 -21.94 -2.81 -2.49
N ASP A 120 -20.67 -3.24 -2.56
CA ASP A 120 -19.67 -3.02 -1.48
C ASP A 120 -19.32 -1.53 -1.30
N PHE A 121 -19.64 -0.71 -2.30
CA PHE A 121 -19.37 0.73 -2.34
C PHE A 121 -20.65 1.56 -2.41
N SER A 122 -21.83 0.99 -2.11
CA SER A 122 -23.10 1.72 -2.27
C SER A 122 -23.18 3.05 -1.50
N GLU A 123 -22.36 3.22 -0.47
CA GLU A 123 -22.25 4.47 0.32
C GLU A 123 -21.31 5.52 -0.31
N GLN A 124 -20.58 5.18 -1.37
CA GLN A 124 -19.67 6.07 -2.10
C GLN A 124 -20.25 6.46 -3.46
N HIS A 125 -20.29 7.77 -3.76
CA HIS A 125 -20.83 8.29 -5.03
C HIS A 125 -20.06 7.78 -6.26
N LEU A 126 -18.76 7.50 -6.11
CA LEU A 126 -17.89 6.95 -7.15
C LEU A 126 -18.15 5.46 -7.49
N ALA A 127 -18.94 4.73 -6.71
CA ALA A 127 -19.21 3.30 -6.94
C ALA A 127 -19.81 3.04 -8.32
N SER A 128 -20.68 3.94 -8.78
CA SER A 128 -21.31 3.86 -10.09
C SER A 128 -20.33 4.03 -11.26
N ALA A 129 -19.10 4.49 -11.01
CA ALA A 129 -18.05 4.59 -12.03
C ALA A 129 -17.33 3.25 -12.29
N LEU A 130 -17.30 2.32 -11.33
CA LEU A 130 -16.54 1.06 -11.45
C LEU A 130 -16.98 0.20 -12.65
N PRO A 131 -18.29 -0.01 -12.91
CA PRO A 131 -18.72 -0.77 -14.09
C PRO A 131 -18.31 -0.10 -15.41
N VAL A 132 -18.16 1.23 -15.43
CA VAL A 132 -17.67 1.94 -16.62
C VAL A 132 -16.20 1.65 -16.85
N PHE A 133 -15.38 1.69 -15.79
CA PHE A 133 -13.96 1.34 -15.88
C PHE A 133 -13.74 -0.11 -16.32
N ASP A 134 -14.53 -1.06 -15.83
CA ASP A 134 -14.38 -2.48 -16.20
C ASP A 134 -14.47 -2.72 -17.72
N ILE A 135 -15.34 -1.98 -18.41
CA ILE A 135 -15.58 -2.08 -19.84
C ILE A 135 -14.47 -1.41 -20.67
N LEU A 136 -13.79 -0.41 -20.12
CA LEU A 136 -12.73 0.29 -20.83
C LEU A 136 -11.52 -0.62 -21.06
N GLU A 137 -10.80 -0.39 -22.16
CA GLU A 137 -9.47 -0.97 -22.33
C GLU A 137 -8.51 -0.41 -21.27
N TRP A 138 -7.49 -1.19 -20.91
CA TRP A 138 -6.47 -0.73 -19.96
C TRP A 138 -5.87 0.59 -20.44
N SER A 139 -5.94 1.60 -19.57
CA SER A 139 -5.62 2.99 -19.89
C SER A 139 -4.99 3.70 -18.71
N VAL A 140 -4.31 4.82 -18.97
CA VAL A 140 -3.83 5.75 -17.94
C VAL A 140 -4.87 6.83 -17.70
N ILE A 141 -5.26 7.01 -16.43
CA ILE A 141 -6.32 7.91 -15.99
C ILE A 141 -5.74 9.03 -15.14
N LEU A 142 -6.06 10.26 -15.51
CA LEU A 142 -5.79 11.46 -14.73
C LEU A 142 -7.00 11.74 -13.83
N ALA A 143 -6.79 11.77 -12.52
CA ALA A 143 -7.78 12.14 -11.51
C ALA A 143 -7.08 12.81 -10.32
N ASP A 144 -7.83 13.33 -9.36
CA ASP A 144 -7.24 13.91 -8.14
C ASP A 144 -6.58 12.80 -7.30
N PRO A 145 -5.69 13.12 -6.35
CA PRO A 145 -4.92 12.10 -5.63
C PRO A 145 -5.78 11.07 -4.87
N LEU A 146 -6.92 11.49 -4.30
CA LEU A 146 -7.81 10.60 -3.55
C LEU A 146 -8.59 9.70 -4.49
N THR A 147 -9.16 10.27 -5.55
CA THR A 147 -9.89 9.51 -6.57
C THR A 147 -8.98 8.57 -7.34
N SER A 148 -7.74 8.97 -7.63
CA SER A 148 -6.72 8.10 -8.22
C SER A 148 -6.41 6.90 -7.31
N SER A 149 -6.39 7.09 -6.00
CA SER A 149 -6.21 5.98 -5.06
C SER A 149 -7.37 4.98 -5.11
N PHE A 150 -8.61 5.47 -5.27
CA PHE A 150 -9.78 4.62 -5.48
C PHE A 150 -9.70 3.82 -6.78
N ILE A 151 -9.39 4.49 -7.90
CA ILE A 151 -9.26 3.84 -9.23
C ILE A 151 -8.14 2.79 -9.20
N ALA A 152 -6.98 3.11 -8.64
CA ALA A 152 -5.83 2.20 -8.60
C ALA A 152 -6.07 0.96 -7.74
N SER A 153 -6.87 1.08 -6.68
CA SER A 153 -7.18 -0.06 -5.78
C SER A 153 -8.30 -0.94 -6.31
N HIS A 154 -9.16 -0.43 -7.19
CA HIS A 154 -10.40 -1.10 -7.60
C HIS A 154 -10.53 -1.35 -9.10
N THR A 155 -9.53 -1.00 -9.90
CA THR A 155 -9.60 -1.21 -11.35
C THR A 155 -8.26 -1.68 -11.90
N LYS A 156 -8.28 -2.13 -13.15
CA LYS A 156 -7.06 -2.50 -13.90
C LYS A 156 -6.30 -1.30 -14.45
N HIS A 157 -6.79 -0.07 -14.29
CA HIS A 157 -6.23 1.11 -14.94
C HIS A 157 -5.04 1.67 -14.18
N ASP A 158 -4.11 2.27 -14.92
CA ASP A 158 -3.01 3.02 -14.33
C ASP A 158 -3.49 4.43 -13.97
N VAL A 159 -2.95 4.99 -12.90
CA VAL A 159 -3.20 6.39 -12.49
C VAL A 159 -1.89 7.16 -12.43
N LEU A 160 -1.95 8.48 -12.65
CA LEU A 160 -0.74 9.29 -12.68
C LEU A 160 -0.13 9.53 -11.31
N PHE A 161 -0.97 9.83 -10.33
CA PHE A 161 -0.52 10.27 -9.02
C PHE A 161 -1.45 9.73 -7.94
N THR A 162 -0.86 9.12 -6.92
CA THR A 162 -1.55 8.78 -5.67
C THR A 162 -0.70 9.29 -4.51
N ASN A 163 -1.28 9.46 -3.33
CA ASN A 163 -0.52 9.83 -2.14
C ASN A 163 0.55 8.78 -1.76
N TYR A 164 0.49 7.57 -2.34
CA TYR A 164 1.46 6.51 -2.12
C TYR A 164 2.62 6.49 -3.14
N ILE A 165 2.58 7.32 -4.19
CA ILE A 165 3.59 7.30 -5.26
C ILE A 165 5.01 7.60 -4.74
N GLN A 166 5.12 8.30 -3.61
CA GLN A 166 6.36 8.55 -2.88
C GLN A 166 7.11 7.28 -2.42
N HIS A 167 6.43 6.13 -2.38
CA HIS A 167 7.03 4.84 -2.05
C HIS A 167 7.46 4.06 -3.29
N GLU A 168 7.18 4.56 -4.49
CA GLU A 168 7.68 3.99 -5.74
C GLU A 168 9.12 4.45 -6.03
N LEU A 169 9.87 3.61 -6.74
CA LEU A 169 11.21 3.94 -7.23
C LEU A 169 11.12 4.87 -8.44
N ARG A 170 10.87 6.16 -8.18
CA ARG A 170 10.75 7.23 -9.19
C ARG A 170 11.71 8.37 -8.88
N SER A 171 12.05 9.16 -9.90
CA SER A 171 12.82 10.39 -9.66
C SER A 171 11.92 11.45 -9.02
N HIS A 172 12.49 12.34 -8.20
CA HIS A 172 11.74 13.45 -7.61
C HIS A 172 11.10 14.36 -8.66
N GLN A 173 11.79 14.52 -9.80
CA GLN A 173 11.29 15.26 -10.95
C GLN A 173 10.02 14.60 -11.52
N GLU A 174 10.04 13.29 -11.72
CA GLU A 174 8.88 12.54 -12.25
C GLU A 174 7.67 12.64 -11.31
N ILE A 175 7.90 12.55 -9.98
CA ILE A 175 6.83 12.69 -8.99
C ILE A 175 6.23 14.10 -9.03
N ALA A 176 7.08 15.14 -9.13
CA ALA A 176 6.64 16.52 -9.24
C ALA A 176 5.81 16.75 -10.51
N GLU A 177 6.22 16.19 -11.65
CA GLU A 177 5.50 16.31 -12.93
C GLU A 177 4.12 15.66 -12.86
N ARG A 178 4.03 14.45 -12.30
CA ARG A 178 2.77 13.73 -12.10
C ARG A 178 1.84 14.47 -11.13
N TYR A 179 2.39 15.03 -10.05
CA TYR A 179 1.63 15.89 -9.15
C TYR A 179 1.08 17.10 -9.91
N CYS A 180 1.93 17.83 -10.63
CA CYS A 180 1.51 19.01 -11.40
C CYS A 180 0.42 18.67 -12.41
N LEU A 181 0.50 17.52 -13.10
CA LEU A 181 -0.57 17.05 -13.99
C LEU A 181 -1.89 16.83 -13.24
N SER A 182 -1.87 16.27 -12.02
CA SER A 182 -3.07 16.16 -11.19
C SER A 182 -3.69 17.52 -10.84
N GLN A 183 -2.87 18.58 -10.80
CA GLN A 183 -3.31 19.95 -10.50
C GLN A 183 -3.65 20.78 -11.74
N LEU A 184 -3.40 20.26 -12.95
CA LEU A 184 -3.66 20.92 -14.22
C LEU A 184 -5.11 21.46 -14.37
N PRO A 185 -6.16 20.75 -13.90
CA PRO A 185 -7.56 21.22 -14.02
C PRO A 185 -7.89 22.46 -13.18
N PHE A 186 -7.03 22.83 -12.22
CA PHE A 186 -7.17 24.06 -11.43
C PHE A 186 -6.52 25.25 -12.14
N VAL A 187 -7.07 26.44 -11.91
CA VAL A 187 -6.32 27.67 -12.22
C VAL A 187 -5.11 27.78 -11.30
N PRO A 188 -4.00 28.39 -11.73
CA PRO A 188 -2.76 28.46 -10.94
C PRO A 188 -2.97 28.93 -9.49
N ASP A 189 -3.80 29.96 -9.27
CA ASP A 189 -4.05 30.53 -7.93
C ASP A 189 -4.83 29.59 -6.98
N GLN A 190 -5.48 28.55 -7.52
CA GLN A 190 -6.22 27.55 -6.74
C GLN A 190 -5.35 26.34 -6.37
N ARG A 191 -4.15 26.23 -6.94
CA ARG A 191 -3.23 25.15 -6.62
C ARG A 191 -2.57 25.47 -5.28
N HIS A 192 -2.72 24.59 -4.31
CA HIS A 192 -2.20 24.78 -2.95
C HIS A 192 -1.27 23.63 -2.55
N PRO A 193 -0.10 23.49 -3.21
CA PRO A 193 0.86 22.43 -2.86
C PRO A 193 1.29 22.52 -1.40
N GLU A 194 1.32 23.74 -0.82
CA GLU A 194 1.61 24.01 0.59
C GLU A 194 0.73 23.21 1.56
N GLY A 195 -0.53 23.00 1.20
CA GLY A 195 -1.53 22.32 2.02
C GLY A 195 -1.42 20.80 1.99
N GLU A 196 -0.70 20.24 1.01
CA GLU A 196 -0.55 18.80 0.89
C GLU A 196 0.41 18.25 1.95
N PRO A 197 0.01 17.24 2.73
CA PRO A 197 0.84 16.70 3.80
C PRO A 197 2.15 16.11 3.26
N VAL A 198 2.15 15.60 2.03
CA VAL A 198 3.35 15.18 1.32
C VAL A 198 3.19 15.40 -0.19
N LEU A 199 4.27 15.83 -0.87
CA LEU A 199 4.30 15.99 -2.33
C LEU A 199 5.25 14.98 -3.02
N ILE A 200 6.50 14.89 -2.55
CA ILE A 200 7.60 14.15 -3.18
C ILE A 200 8.35 13.28 -2.17
N TYR A 201 8.68 13.82 -0.98
CA TYR A 201 9.66 13.24 -0.06
C TYR A 201 9.08 12.52 1.16
N GLY A 202 8.05 11.68 1.01
CA GLY A 202 7.34 11.07 2.15
C GLY A 202 8.21 10.37 3.18
N ALA A 203 8.99 9.38 2.75
CA ALA A 203 9.82 8.62 3.68
C ALA A 203 10.97 9.47 4.29
N ALA A 204 11.34 10.59 3.67
CA ALA A 204 12.40 11.44 4.18
C ALA A 204 11.96 12.18 5.45
N TYR A 205 10.70 12.63 5.51
CA TYR A 205 10.16 13.33 6.69
C TYR A 205 10.21 12.49 7.97
N ASP A 206 10.03 11.17 7.86
CA ASP A 206 10.08 10.23 8.98
C ASP A 206 11.49 10.13 9.62
N THR A 207 12.53 10.48 8.86
CA THR A 207 13.92 10.43 9.30
C THR A 207 14.46 11.77 9.83
N LEU A 208 13.66 12.84 9.74
CA LEU A 208 14.03 14.18 10.20
C LEU A 208 13.54 14.42 11.62
N PHE A 209 14.46 14.76 12.52
CA PHE A 209 14.17 14.92 13.95
C PHE A 209 14.00 16.38 14.38
N THR A 210 14.37 17.34 13.53
CA THR A 210 14.25 18.77 13.84
C THR A 210 13.28 19.49 12.90
N ASP A 211 12.56 20.47 13.44
CA ASP A 211 11.62 21.27 12.64
C ASP A 211 12.36 22.08 11.56
N ALA A 212 13.57 22.56 11.84
CA ALA A 212 14.39 23.28 10.88
C ALA A 212 14.73 22.44 9.64
N GLU A 213 15.04 21.15 9.82
CA GLU A 213 15.30 20.24 8.70
C GLU A 213 14.04 19.97 7.89
N LYS A 214 12.90 19.77 8.57
CA LYS A 214 11.60 19.54 7.92
C LYS A 214 11.17 20.74 7.10
N THR A 215 11.30 21.95 7.64
CA THR A 215 11.01 23.21 6.94
C THR A 215 11.90 23.38 5.73
N ARG A 216 13.22 23.18 5.86
CA ARG A 216 14.15 23.30 4.74
C ARG A 216 13.84 22.29 3.63
N LEU A 217 13.53 21.04 3.98
CA LEU A 217 13.15 20.03 2.99
C LEU A 217 11.85 20.42 2.29
N ARG A 218 10.85 20.93 3.04
CA ARG A 218 9.59 21.41 2.49
C ARG A 218 9.79 22.57 1.51
N GLU A 219 10.64 23.54 1.84
CA GLU A 219 10.97 24.65 0.93
C GLU A 219 11.61 24.15 -0.37
N GLN A 220 12.50 23.14 -0.29
CA GLN A 220 13.11 22.53 -1.48
C GLN A 220 12.10 21.76 -2.34
N GLU A 221 11.17 21.07 -1.70
CA GLU A 221 10.08 20.34 -2.34
C GLU A 221 9.15 21.29 -3.07
N LEU A 222 8.67 22.34 -2.40
CA LEU A 222 7.82 23.36 -2.99
C LEU A 222 8.51 24.06 -4.16
N ALA A 223 9.77 24.48 -3.99
CA ALA A 223 10.53 25.09 -5.08
C ALA A 223 10.71 24.18 -6.31
N LEU A 224 10.76 22.86 -6.11
CA LEU A 224 10.79 21.89 -7.21
C LEU A 224 9.42 21.79 -7.87
N VAL A 225 8.35 21.65 -7.09
CA VAL A 225 6.96 21.58 -7.59
C VAL A 225 6.60 22.85 -8.35
N ASP A 226 6.86 24.03 -7.80
CA ASP A 226 6.55 25.32 -8.42
C ASP A 226 7.22 25.47 -9.79
N ARG A 227 8.52 25.17 -9.88
CA ARG A 227 9.25 25.20 -11.15
C ARG A 227 8.71 24.18 -12.16
N THR A 228 8.34 23.00 -11.67
CA THR A 228 7.83 21.93 -12.52
C THR A 228 6.43 22.26 -13.05
N CYS A 229 5.54 22.74 -12.19
CA CYS A 229 4.19 23.15 -12.56
C CYS A 229 4.23 24.35 -13.52
N ALA A 230 5.11 25.32 -13.28
CA ALA A 230 5.32 26.44 -14.22
C ALA A 230 5.82 25.96 -15.59
N THR A 231 6.64 24.91 -15.65
CA THR A 231 7.10 24.31 -16.90
C THR A 231 5.96 23.56 -17.59
N MET A 232 5.18 22.79 -16.84
CA MET A 232 3.97 22.10 -17.34
C MET A 232 2.96 23.09 -17.93
N ASP A 233 2.71 24.22 -17.27
CA ASP A 233 1.73 25.21 -17.71
C ASP A 233 2.05 25.79 -19.10
N LEU A 234 3.32 25.75 -19.54
CA LEU A 234 3.73 26.16 -20.88
C LEU A 234 3.32 25.15 -21.96
N ASP A 235 3.41 23.85 -21.67
CA ASP A 235 3.04 22.77 -22.58
C ASP A 235 2.49 21.54 -21.84
N PRO A 236 1.22 21.59 -21.41
CA PRO A 236 0.60 20.46 -20.71
C PRO A 236 0.45 19.24 -21.63
N ARG A 237 0.43 19.43 -22.95
CA ARG A 237 0.23 18.34 -23.92
C ARG A 237 1.44 17.42 -23.99
N ALA A 238 2.64 17.99 -23.89
CA ALA A 238 3.88 17.21 -23.85
C ALA A 238 3.85 16.21 -22.69
N LEU A 239 3.53 16.67 -21.48
CA LEU A 239 3.49 15.81 -20.29
C LEU A 239 2.32 14.81 -20.33
N LEU A 240 1.12 15.23 -20.76
CA LEU A 240 0.01 14.29 -20.97
C LEU A 240 0.38 13.18 -21.95
N GLY A 241 1.12 13.51 -23.02
CA GLY A 241 1.62 12.54 -24.00
C GLY A 241 2.73 11.64 -23.47
N GLU A 242 3.70 12.20 -22.73
CA GLU A 242 4.81 11.48 -22.09
C GLU A 242 4.30 10.37 -21.16
N TYR A 243 3.35 10.72 -20.29
CA TYR A 243 2.72 9.77 -19.37
C TYR A 243 1.52 9.04 -19.97
N ARG A 244 1.28 9.21 -21.28
CA ARG A 244 0.25 8.48 -22.06
C ARG A 244 -1.15 8.56 -21.45
N VAL A 245 -1.53 9.72 -20.92
CA VAL A 245 -2.85 9.95 -20.33
C VAL A 245 -3.92 9.84 -21.41
N GLN A 246 -4.87 8.92 -21.22
CA GLN A 246 -5.94 8.68 -22.19
C GLN A 246 -7.29 9.19 -21.71
N TYR A 247 -7.51 9.15 -20.39
CA TYR A 247 -8.76 9.59 -19.79
C TYR A 247 -8.50 10.56 -18.65
N PHE A 248 -9.46 11.47 -18.48
CA PHE A 248 -9.58 12.36 -17.35
C PHE A 248 -10.85 12.01 -16.61
N PHE A 249 -10.73 11.70 -15.33
CA PHE A 249 -11.85 11.38 -14.46
C PHE A 249 -11.99 12.47 -13.40
N TRP A 250 -13.18 13.05 -13.34
CA TRP A 250 -13.50 14.18 -12.48
C TRP A 250 -14.49 13.74 -11.41
N ASP A 251 -14.09 13.85 -10.15
CA ASP A 251 -14.98 13.84 -8.99
C ASP A 251 -15.59 15.24 -8.82
N GLU A 252 -16.79 15.45 -9.38
CA GLU A 252 -17.50 16.73 -9.39
C GLU A 252 -17.97 17.13 -7.98
N GLU A 253 -18.12 16.17 -7.06
CA GLU A 253 -18.57 16.41 -5.68
C GLU A 253 -17.44 16.91 -4.78
N ARG A 254 -16.25 16.31 -4.88
CA ARG A 254 -15.09 16.71 -4.06
C ARG A 254 -14.29 17.86 -4.65
N GLN A 255 -14.24 17.95 -5.98
CA GLN A 255 -13.42 18.94 -6.68
C GLN A 255 -14.27 19.75 -7.67
N PRO A 256 -15.30 20.50 -7.20
CA PRO A 256 -16.17 21.26 -8.09
C PRO A 256 -15.42 22.38 -8.85
N GLU A 257 -14.24 22.79 -8.38
CA GLU A 257 -13.41 23.79 -9.03
C GLU A 257 -12.63 23.27 -10.23
N TRP A 258 -12.53 21.94 -10.43
CA TRP A 258 -11.87 21.36 -11.59
C TRP A 258 -12.59 21.74 -12.86
N LYS A 259 -11.87 22.39 -13.78
CA LYS A 259 -12.48 22.85 -15.04
C LYS A 259 -11.85 22.07 -16.18
N VAL A 260 -12.63 21.17 -16.77
CA VAL A 260 -12.26 20.42 -17.99
C VAL A 260 -11.63 21.31 -19.09
N PRO A 261 -12.12 22.54 -19.36
CA PRO A 261 -11.48 23.44 -20.32
C PRO A 261 -10.01 23.81 -20.01
N MET A 262 -9.59 23.71 -18.74
CA MET A 262 -8.22 24.05 -18.30
C MET A 262 -7.19 23.01 -18.73
N LEU A 263 -7.61 21.80 -19.12
CA LEU A 263 -6.71 20.79 -19.67
C LEU A 263 -6.05 21.24 -20.99
N ASN A 264 -6.61 22.25 -21.67
CA ASN A 264 -6.12 22.79 -22.94
C ASN A 264 -5.86 21.72 -24.03
N VAL A 265 -6.56 20.60 -23.93
CA VAL A 265 -6.58 19.49 -24.90
C VAL A 265 -8.02 19.20 -25.32
N PRO A 266 -8.24 18.76 -26.57
CA PRO A 266 -9.57 18.32 -26.99
C PRO A 266 -9.98 17.09 -26.19
N VAL A 267 -11.09 17.21 -25.48
CA VAL A 267 -11.68 16.10 -24.73
C VAL A 267 -13.07 15.77 -25.25
N ARG A 268 -13.52 14.54 -25.01
CA ARG A 268 -14.90 14.10 -25.25
C ARG A 268 -15.42 13.36 -24.03
N GLU A 269 -16.56 13.78 -23.49
CA GLU A 269 -17.28 13.04 -22.45
C GLU A 269 -17.59 11.62 -22.94
N VAL A 270 -17.28 10.62 -22.13
CA VAL A 270 -17.53 9.19 -22.42
C VAL A 270 -18.61 8.64 -21.51
N ALA A 271 -18.62 9.09 -20.25
CA ALA A 271 -19.61 8.69 -19.26
C ALA A 271 -19.77 9.79 -18.19
N ARG A 272 -20.91 9.78 -17.53
CA ARG A 272 -21.24 10.62 -16.38
C ARG A 272 -22.14 9.82 -15.44
N GLY A 273 -21.96 10.01 -14.14
CA GLY A 273 -22.82 9.47 -13.10
C GLY A 273 -23.20 10.51 -12.06
N GLU A 274 -23.54 10.06 -10.86
CA GLU A 274 -23.87 10.93 -9.73
C GLU A 274 -22.58 11.53 -9.14
N GLY A 275 -22.32 12.81 -9.42
CA GLY A 275 -21.16 13.52 -8.87
C GLY A 275 -19.82 13.17 -9.52
N TRP A 276 -19.80 12.52 -10.68
CA TRP A 276 -18.56 12.26 -11.42
C TRP A 276 -18.76 12.26 -12.94
N SER A 277 -17.69 12.58 -13.68
CA SER A 277 -17.64 12.47 -15.14
C SER A 277 -16.31 11.95 -15.66
N LEU A 278 -16.38 11.18 -16.76
CA LEU A 278 -15.23 10.59 -17.44
C LEU A 278 -15.10 11.17 -18.84
N TRP A 279 -13.91 11.64 -19.17
CA TRP A 279 -13.58 12.32 -20.41
C TRP A 279 -12.41 11.64 -21.09
N LYS A 280 -12.50 11.42 -22.41
CA LYS A 280 -11.40 10.89 -23.22
C LYS A 280 -10.62 12.03 -23.85
N ILE A 281 -9.31 12.01 -23.67
CA ILE A 281 -8.37 12.92 -24.33
C ILE A 281 -8.16 12.45 -25.77
N ARG A 282 -8.12 13.39 -26.73
CA ARG A 282 -7.91 13.12 -28.16
C ARG A 282 -6.55 13.58 -28.66
#